data_AF-A0AAU1XP81-F1
#
_entry.id   AF-A0AAU1XP81-F1
#
_cell.length_a   1.000
_cell.length_b   1.000
_cell.length_c   1.000
_cell.angle_alpha   90.00
_cell.angle_beta   90.00
_cell.angle_gamma   90.00
#
_symmetry.space_group_name_H-M   'P 1'
#
loop_
_entity.id
_entity.type
_entity.pdbx_description
1 polymer ?
#
loop_
_entity_poly.entity_id
_entity_poly.type
_entity_poly.pdbx_seq_one_letter_code
_entity_poly.pdbx_strand_id
1 'polypeptide(L)'
;MRRLTLLAAVTGMLAGSVLTGSPAFAAAPLLKSNLNGRCADIFMFHQENGASTVTWDCHGGTNQQWYWDGEQIRSNMNGKCLEIYGPHLGDQGSVSMWDCNGGLHQKWYRNGSEIRNRVNGKCLDILAGRPDIGQLLVSWSCNGARSQSWDF
;
A
#
# COMPACT_ATOMS: atom_id res chain seq x y z
N MET A 1 -49.40 71.05 3.29
CA MET A 1 -47.99 70.87 3.75
C MET A 1 -47.95 69.80 4.82
N ARG A 2 -47.39 68.62 4.55
CA ARG A 2 -46.75 67.75 5.56
C ARG A 2 -45.89 66.72 4.82
N ARG A 3 -44.60 66.74 5.13
CA ARG A 3 -43.51 66.02 4.46
C ARG A 3 -43.52 64.53 4.84
N LEU A 4 -43.19 63.67 3.88
CA LEU A 4 -42.81 62.26 4.06
C LEU A 4 -41.57 62.14 4.97
N THR A 5 -41.48 61.02 5.70
CA THR A 5 -40.18 60.49 6.15
C THR A 5 -40.22 58.96 6.02
N LEU A 6 -39.44 58.44 5.07
CA LEU A 6 -39.16 57.01 4.92
C LEU A 6 -38.08 56.61 5.93
N LEU A 7 -38.29 55.52 6.66
CA LEU A 7 -37.23 54.79 7.36
C LEU A 7 -36.78 53.63 6.46
N ALA A 8 -35.55 53.73 5.95
CA ALA A 8 -34.87 52.63 5.29
C ALA A 8 -34.21 51.74 6.36
N ALA A 9 -34.70 50.51 6.53
CA ALA A 9 -34.01 49.50 7.31
C ALA A 9 -32.95 48.83 6.42
N VAL A 10 -31.67 49.12 6.67
CA VAL A 10 -30.55 48.41 6.05
C VAL A 10 -30.30 47.14 6.86
N THR A 11 -30.86 46.02 6.43
CA THR A 11 -30.47 44.69 6.93
C THR A 11 -29.16 44.29 6.28
N GLY A 12 -28.07 44.30 7.05
CA GLY A 12 -26.78 43.77 6.63
C GLY A 12 -26.85 42.24 6.50
N MET A 13 -26.59 41.73 5.30
CA MET A 13 -26.36 40.30 5.09
C MET A 13 -24.91 39.98 5.45
N LEU A 14 -24.72 39.10 6.44
CA LEU A 14 -23.43 38.47 6.72
C LEU A 14 -23.07 37.55 5.56
N ALA A 15 -22.00 37.87 4.84
CA ALA A 15 -21.41 36.97 3.84
C ALA A 15 -20.77 35.78 4.58
N GLY A 16 -21.48 34.66 4.64
CA GLY A 16 -20.94 33.39 5.12
C GLY A 16 -19.95 32.83 4.11
N SER A 17 -18.66 32.88 4.44
CA SER A 17 -17.59 32.24 3.66
C SER A 17 -17.77 30.73 3.70
N VAL A 18 -18.23 30.14 2.60
CA VAL A 18 -18.27 28.68 2.43
C VAL A 18 -16.84 28.20 2.20
N LEU A 19 -16.23 27.57 3.21
CA LEU A 19 -14.96 26.87 3.06
C LEU A 19 -15.23 25.59 2.24
N THR A 20 -15.10 25.65 0.93
CA THR A 20 -15.02 24.45 0.10
C THR A 20 -13.65 23.82 0.33
N GLY A 21 -13.55 22.91 1.30
CA GLY A 21 -12.36 22.06 1.44
C GLY A 21 -12.21 21.20 0.18
N SER A 22 -11.09 21.34 -0.54
CA SER A 22 -10.72 20.40 -1.60
C SER A 22 -10.70 18.98 -1.02
N PRO A 23 -11.11 17.94 -1.78
CA PRO A 23 -10.91 16.58 -1.31
C PRO A 23 -9.43 16.37 -1.06
N ALA A 24 -9.05 16.07 0.18
CA ALA A 24 -7.73 15.57 0.47
C ALA A 24 -7.60 14.24 -0.28
N PHE A 25 -6.74 14.18 -1.29
CA PHE A 25 -6.34 12.91 -1.87
C PHE A 25 -5.74 12.09 -0.73
N ALA A 26 -6.43 11.05 -0.30
CA ALA A 26 -5.90 10.12 0.69
C ALA A 26 -4.57 9.58 0.13
N ALA A 27 -3.51 9.65 0.94
CA ALA A 27 -2.24 9.03 0.58
C ALA A 27 -2.49 7.56 0.24
N ALA A 28 -1.89 7.06 -0.84
CA ALA A 28 -2.09 5.66 -1.21
C ALA A 28 -1.59 4.73 -0.09
N PRO A 29 -2.24 3.58 0.14
CA PRO A 29 -1.94 2.72 1.28
C PRO A 29 -0.50 2.20 1.27
N LEU A 30 0.05 1.97 2.46
CA LEU A 30 1.39 1.42 2.65
C LEU A 30 1.27 0.02 3.21
N LEU A 31 1.93 -0.96 2.59
CA LEU A 31 2.00 -2.30 3.13
C LEU A 31 3.06 -2.36 4.24
N LYS A 32 2.62 -2.28 5.50
CA LYS A 32 3.47 -2.11 6.69
C LYS A 32 3.63 -3.41 7.47
N SER A 33 4.86 -3.73 7.86
CA SER A 33 5.16 -4.90 8.69
C SER A 33 4.88 -4.64 10.17
N ASN A 34 4.22 -5.61 10.82
CA ASN A 34 3.99 -5.61 12.26
C ASN A 34 5.19 -6.14 13.06
N LEU A 35 6.29 -6.53 12.40
CA LEU A 35 7.55 -6.87 13.06
C LEU A 35 8.29 -5.62 13.54
N ASN A 36 8.44 -4.62 12.67
CA ASN A 36 9.34 -3.48 12.85
C ASN A 36 8.75 -2.13 12.40
N GLY A 37 7.50 -2.10 11.91
CA GLY A 37 6.85 -0.87 11.44
C GLY A 37 7.37 -0.34 10.11
N ARG A 38 8.15 -1.12 9.36
CA ARG A 38 8.67 -0.75 8.04
C ARG A 38 7.71 -1.12 6.91
N CYS A 39 7.88 -0.49 5.76
CA CYS A 39 7.03 -0.64 4.60
C CYS A 39 7.67 -1.59 3.59
N ALA A 40 6.85 -2.38 2.89
CA ALA A 40 7.26 -3.10 1.69
C ALA A 40 7.62 -2.07 0.62
N ASP A 41 8.82 -2.19 0.08
CA ASP A 41 9.49 -1.19 -0.74
C ASP A 41 10.09 -1.85 -1.97
N ILE A 42 9.90 -1.25 -3.14
CA ILE A 42 10.62 -1.65 -4.35
C ILE A 42 12.01 -1.02 -4.31
N PHE A 43 13.02 -1.87 -4.14
CA PHE A 43 14.39 -1.46 -3.90
C PHE A 43 14.86 -0.43 -4.94
N MET A 44 15.39 0.70 -4.45
CA MET A 44 15.95 1.79 -5.27
C MET A 44 15.02 2.31 -6.39
N PHE A 45 13.69 2.15 -6.27
CA PHE A 45 12.74 2.55 -7.32
C PHE A 45 12.96 1.83 -8.66
N HIS A 46 13.58 0.64 -8.65
CA HIS A 46 13.74 -0.17 -9.85
C HIS A 46 12.37 -0.46 -10.49
N GLN A 47 12.26 -0.26 -11.81
CA GLN A 47 11.00 -0.35 -12.55
C GLN A 47 10.92 -1.56 -13.46
N GLU A 48 12.04 -2.25 -13.67
CA GLU A 48 12.13 -3.45 -14.46
C GLU A 48 11.43 -4.64 -13.78
N ASN A 49 11.05 -5.62 -14.59
CA ASN A 49 10.54 -6.89 -14.11
C ASN A 49 11.63 -7.63 -13.32
N GLY A 50 11.26 -8.15 -12.15
CA GLY A 50 12.19 -8.81 -11.23
C GLY A 50 12.81 -7.86 -10.20
N ALA A 51 12.46 -6.56 -10.22
CA ALA A 51 12.85 -5.63 -9.17
C ALA A 51 12.45 -6.18 -7.79
N SER A 52 13.43 -6.32 -6.90
CA SER A 52 13.24 -6.95 -5.60
C SER A 52 12.41 -6.07 -4.68
N THR A 53 11.58 -6.72 -3.87
CA THR A 53 10.91 -6.04 -2.77
C THR A 53 11.63 -6.30 -1.45
N VAL A 54 11.77 -5.25 -0.66
CA VAL A 54 12.46 -5.24 0.64
C VAL A 54 11.58 -4.57 1.69
N THR A 55 11.98 -4.62 2.96
CA THR A 55 11.45 -3.70 3.97
C THR A 55 12.31 -2.44 4.06
N TRP A 56 11.70 -1.26 4.05
CA TRP A 56 12.40 0.01 4.23
C TRP A 56 11.64 0.95 5.16
N ASP A 57 12.32 1.95 5.71
CA ASP A 57 11.67 2.96 6.52
C ASP A 57 10.59 3.67 5.70
N CYS A 58 9.39 3.78 6.26
CA CYS A 58 8.24 4.34 5.56
C CYS A 58 8.45 5.83 5.28
N HIS A 59 8.53 6.21 4.01
CA HIS A 59 8.65 7.60 3.55
C HIS A 59 7.53 8.02 2.60
N GLY A 60 6.61 7.10 2.28
CA GLY A 60 5.40 7.41 1.48
C GLY A 60 5.68 7.62 -0.01
N GLY A 61 6.86 7.23 -0.51
CA GLY A 61 7.15 7.25 -1.94
C GLY A 61 6.30 6.22 -2.70
N THR A 62 6.12 6.41 -4.01
CA THR A 62 5.28 5.52 -4.82
C THR A 62 5.80 4.07 -4.88
N ASN A 63 7.10 3.86 -4.67
CA ASN A 63 7.73 2.53 -4.52
C ASN A 63 7.31 1.78 -3.23
N GLN A 64 6.68 2.45 -2.27
CA GLN A 64 6.15 1.87 -1.03
C GLN A 64 4.63 1.80 -1.00
N GLN A 65 3.97 2.34 -2.02
CA GLN A 65 2.53 2.43 -2.09
C GLN A 65 1.99 1.20 -2.83
N TRP A 66 1.13 0.46 -2.14
CA TRP A 66 0.56 -0.79 -2.64
C TRP A 66 -0.96 -0.75 -2.48
N TYR A 67 -1.67 -1.38 -3.42
CA TYR A 67 -3.12 -1.51 -3.34
C TYR A 67 -3.58 -2.86 -3.84
N TRP A 68 -4.73 -3.31 -3.34
CA TRP A 68 -5.39 -4.51 -3.85
C TRP A 68 -6.17 -4.18 -5.13
N ASP A 69 -5.97 -4.97 -6.17
CA ASP A 69 -6.80 -5.03 -7.38
C ASP A 69 -7.28 -6.48 -7.57
N GLY A 70 -8.48 -6.76 -7.05
CA GLY A 70 -8.97 -8.13 -6.91
C GLY A 70 -8.06 -8.97 -6.02
N GLU A 71 -7.52 -10.06 -6.58
CA GLU A 71 -6.54 -10.92 -5.89
C GLU A 71 -5.08 -10.48 -6.09
N GLN A 72 -4.81 -9.38 -6.79
CA GLN A 72 -3.45 -8.89 -7.02
C GLN A 72 -3.12 -7.76 -6.04
N ILE A 73 -1.88 -7.72 -5.57
CA ILE A 73 -1.32 -6.54 -4.90
C ILE A 73 -0.49 -5.81 -5.94
N ARG A 74 -0.80 -4.54 -6.22
CA ARG A 74 -0.15 -3.75 -7.27
C ARG A 74 0.56 -2.53 -6.71
N SER A 75 1.69 -2.20 -7.33
CA SER A 75 2.46 -0.99 -7.02
C SER A 75 1.77 0.24 -7.59
N ASN A 76 1.66 1.30 -6.79
CA ASN A 76 1.19 2.60 -7.28
C ASN A 76 2.25 3.32 -8.14
N MET A 77 3.49 2.85 -8.15
CA MET A 77 4.57 3.44 -8.96
C MET A 77 4.36 3.21 -10.46
N ASN A 78 3.95 2.00 -10.86
CA ASN A 78 3.88 1.61 -12.27
C ASN A 78 2.80 0.57 -12.60
N GLY A 79 1.94 0.20 -11.64
CA GLY A 79 0.85 -0.74 -11.83
C GLY A 79 1.24 -2.22 -11.91
N LYS A 80 2.52 -2.55 -11.74
CA LYS A 80 3.00 -3.94 -11.74
C LYS A 80 2.59 -4.68 -10.47
N CYS A 81 2.54 -6.01 -10.57
CA CYS A 81 2.09 -6.91 -9.52
C CYS A 81 3.23 -7.35 -8.60
N LEU A 82 2.95 -7.42 -7.30
CA LEU A 82 3.75 -8.16 -6.33
C LEU A 82 3.63 -9.65 -6.64
N GLU A 83 4.75 -10.35 -6.76
CA GLU A 83 4.76 -11.77 -7.15
C GLU A 83 5.81 -12.58 -6.42
N ILE A 84 5.62 -13.91 -6.39
CA ILE A 84 6.71 -14.85 -6.14
C ILE A 84 7.39 -15.15 -7.47
N TYR A 85 8.67 -14.80 -7.59
CA TYR A 85 9.48 -15.04 -8.79
C TYR A 85 9.56 -16.54 -9.13
N GLY A 86 9.46 -16.87 -10.42
CA GLY A 86 9.72 -18.23 -10.92
C GLY A 86 8.77 -19.31 -10.37
N PRO A 87 7.46 -19.03 -10.30
CA PRO A 87 6.44 -19.71 -9.45
C PRO A 87 6.97 -20.68 -8.38
N HIS A 88 7.84 -20.17 -7.49
CA HIS A 88 8.55 -21.00 -6.53
C HIS A 88 7.60 -21.65 -5.50
N LEU A 89 7.62 -22.99 -5.42
CA LEU A 89 6.71 -23.75 -4.54
C LEU A 89 7.28 -23.96 -3.13
N GLY A 90 8.60 -23.93 -2.98
CA GLY A 90 9.30 -24.10 -1.71
C GLY A 90 9.39 -22.82 -0.87
N ASP A 91 10.08 -22.88 0.26
CA ASP A 91 10.43 -21.70 1.07
C ASP A 91 11.49 -20.84 0.38
N GLN A 92 11.55 -19.56 0.76
CA GLN A 92 12.46 -18.55 0.22
C GLN A 92 12.24 -18.22 -1.26
N GLY A 93 11.02 -18.44 -1.78
CA GLY A 93 10.67 -17.90 -3.08
C GLY A 93 10.74 -16.38 -3.04
N SER A 94 11.65 -15.78 -3.82
CA SER A 94 11.87 -14.32 -3.84
C SER A 94 10.58 -13.59 -4.19
N VAL A 95 10.29 -12.49 -3.49
CA VAL A 95 9.15 -11.62 -3.81
C VAL A 95 9.65 -10.39 -4.56
N SER A 96 9.09 -10.17 -5.74
CA SER A 96 9.50 -9.12 -6.67
C SER A 96 8.28 -8.44 -7.30
N MET A 97 8.56 -7.40 -8.07
CA MET A 97 7.59 -6.75 -8.93
C MET A 97 7.70 -7.28 -10.38
N TRP A 98 6.56 -7.54 -11.02
CA TRP A 98 6.51 -7.97 -12.42
C TRP A 98 5.23 -7.52 -13.12
N ASP A 99 5.25 -7.44 -14.44
CA ASP A 99 4.05 -7.24 -15.23
C ASP A 99 2.94 -8.24 -14.87
N CYS A 100 1.73 -7.72 -14.70
CA CYS A 100 0.60 -8.55 -14.32
C CYS A 100 0.22 -9.48 -15.47
N ASN A 101 0.35 -10.79 -15.27
CA ASN A 101 0.02 -11.85 -16.23
C ASN A 101 -1.14 -12.75 -15.77
N GLY A 102 -1.67 -12.53 -14.56
CA GLY A 102 -2.82 -13.26 -14.03
C GLY A 102 -2.50 -14.65 -13.45
N GLY A 103 -1.23 -15.05 -13.43
CA GLY A 103 -0.75 -16.29 -12.84
C GLY A 103 -0.97 -16.35 -11.32
N LEU A 104 -1.07 -17.57 -10.77
CA LEU A 104 -1.32 -17.79 -9.34
C LEU A 104 -0.22 -17.21 -8.43
N HIS A 105 1.02 -17.14 -8.92
CA HIS A 105 2.15 -16.56 -8.19
C HIS A 105 2.05 -15.04 -7.99
N GLN A 106 1.15 -14.37 -8.73
CA GLN A 106 0.83 -12.95 -8.58
C GLN A 106 -0.47 -12.71 -7.82
N LYS A 107 -1.13 -13.77 -7.37
CA LYS A 107 -2.40 -13.70 -6.65
C LYS A 107 -2.18 -13.99 -5.18
N TRP A 108 -2.75 -13.14 -4.35
CA TRP A 108 -2.60 -13.13 -2.92
C TRP A 108 -3.98 -13.08 -2.25
N TYR A 109 -4.00 -13.41 -0.97
CA TYR A 109 -5.20 -13.30 -0.15
C TYR A 109 -4.84 -13.04 1.30
N ARG A 110 -5.74 -12.35 1.99
CA ARG A 110 -5.62 -12.12 3.44
C ARG A 110 -6.11 -13.33 4.22
N ASN A 111 -5.39 -13.65 5.30
CA ASN A 111 -5.82 -14.56 6.34
C ASN A 111 -5.43 -13.94 7.70
N GLY A 112 -6.34 -13.17 8.29
CA GLY A 112 -5.98 -12.29 9.42
C GLY A 112 -4.99 -11.22 8.99
N SER A 113 -3.87 -11.09 9.69
CA SER A 113 -2.76 -10.19 9.34
C SER A 113 -1.74 -10.83 8.37
N GLU A 114 -1.90 -12.10 8.03
CA GLU A 114 -1.06 -12.74 7.03
C GLU A 114 -1.56 -12.43 5.61
N ILE A 115 -0.62 -12.27 4.69
CA ILE A 115 -0.86 -12.20 3.26
C ILE A 115 -0.27 -13.46 2.64
N ARG A 116 -1.10 -14.30 2.04
CA ARG A 116 -0.72 -15.62 1.53
C ARG A 116 -0.82 -15.67 0.01
N ASN A 117 0.09 -16.38 -0.64
CA ASN A 117 0.10 -16.51 -2.10
C ASN A 117 -0.78 -17.69 -2.56
N ARG A 118 -1.44 -17.55 -3.72
CA ARG A 118 -2.29 -18.59 -4.30
C ARG A 118 -1.51 -19.74 -4.94
N VAL A 119 -0.24 -19.55 -5.31
CA VAL A 119 0.56 -20.60 -5.97
C VAL A 119 0.96 -21.73 -5.03
N ASN A 120 1.26 -21.40 -3.77
CA ASN A 120 1.87 -22.33 -2.81
C ASN A 120 1.26 -22.23 -1.39
N GLY A 121 0.34 -21.30 -1.14
CA GLY A 121 -0.29 -21.11 0.18
C GLY A 121 0.63 -20.51 1.25
N LYS A 122 1.86 -20.13 0.90
CA LYS A 122 2.86 -19.57 1.82
C LYS A 122 2.63 -18.08 2.07
N CYS A 123 3.18 -17.61 3.19
CA CYS A 123 3.03 -16.25 3.66
C CYS A 123 4.09 -15.33 3.04
N LEU A 124 3.71 -14.08 2.77
CA LEU A 124 4.65 -12.98 2.56
C LEU A 124 5.43 -12.77 3.85
N ASP A 125 6.74 -12.92 3.80
CA ASP A 125 7.63 -12.96 4.96
C ASP A 125 8.83 -12.04 4.73
N ILE A 126 9.38 -11.52 5.82
CA ILE A 126 10.68 -10.87 5.86
C ILE A 126 11.73 -11.96 6.01
N LEU A 127 12.69 -12.05 5.08
CA LEU A 127 13.66 -13.13 5.04
C LEU A 127 14.33 -13.36 6.41
N ALA A 128 14.22 -14.59 6.91
CA ALA A 128 14.74 -15.03 8.22
C ALA A 128 14.21 -14.21 9.43
N GLY A 129 13.10 -13.48 9.28
CA GLY A 129 12.52 -12.64 10.31
C GLY A 129 13.44 -11.52 10.82
N ARG A 130 14.44 -11.12 10.02
CA ARG A 130 15.43 -10.13 10.45
C ARG A 130 14.84 -8.73 10.51
N PRO A 131 15.08 -7.97 11.58
CA PRO A 131 14.52 -6.63 11.75
C PRO A 131 15.41 -5.56 11.08
N ASP A 132 16.31 -5.92 10.18
CA ASP A 132 17.22 -4.97 9.53
C ASP A 132 16.51 -4.16 8.43
N ILE A 133 17.00 -2.96 8.13
CA ILE A 133 16.55 -2.18 6.96
C ILE A 133 17.06 -2.88 5.69
N GLY A 134 16.25 -2.89 4.63
CA GLY A 134 16.62 -3.47 3.34
C GLY A 134 16.47 -4.98 3.27
N GLN A 135 15.86 -5.62 4.27
CA GLN A 135 15.68 -7.06 4.26
C GLN A 135 14.70 -7.49 3.18
N LEU A 136 15.07 -8.52 2.41
CA LEU A 136 14.25 -9.05 1.32
C LEU A 136 12.90 -9.59 1.81
N LEU A 137 11.88 -9.39 0.98
CA LEU A 137 10.62 -10.11 1.10
C LEU A 137 10.70 -11.43 0.36
N VAL A 138 10.19 -12.48 0.99
CA VAL A 138 10.16 -13.84 0.46
C VAL A 138 8.80 -14.48 0.74
N SER A 139 8.56 -15.63 0.12
CA SER A 139 7.51 -16.55 0.55
C SER A 139 8.08 -17.58 1.52
N TRP A 140 7.38 -17.81 2.62
CA TRP A 140 7.78 -18.80 3.62
C TRP A 140 6.55 -19.50 4.23
N SER A 141 6.76 -20.75 4.66
CA SER A 141 5.76 -21.55 5.36
C SER A 141 5.16 -20.77 6.54
N CYS A 142 3.84 -20.61 6.53
CA CYS A 142 3.16 -19.79 7.53
C CYS A 142 3.37 -20.39 8.94
N ASN A 143 3.86 -19.56 9.86
CA ASN A 143 4.24 -19.96 11.22
C ASN A 143 3.75 -18.97 12.29
N GLY A 144 2.96 -17.96 11.91
CA GLY A 144 2.41 -16.96 12.83
C GLY A 144 3.44 -15.98 13.39
N ALA A 145 4.67 -15.96 12.88
CA ALA A 145 5.68 -14.98 13.29
C ALA A 145 5.27 -13.56 12.87
N ARG A 146 5.72 -12.56 13.64
CA ARG A 146 5.47 -11.15 13.30
C ARG A 146 6.07 -10.74 11.95
N SER A 147 7.09 -11.44 11.47
CA SER A 147 7.67 -11.22 10.13
C SER A 147 6.69 -11.53 8.99
N GLN A 148 5.62 -12.30 9.27
CA GLN A 148 4.56 -12.66 8.33
C GLN A 148 3.28 -11.83 8.52
N SER A 149 3.31 -10.84 9.41
CA SER A 149 2.15 -10.02 9.76
C SER A 149 2.25 -8.63 9.15
N TRP A 150 1.20 -8.22 8.45
CA TRP A 150 1.17 -7.00 7.63
C TRP A 150 -0.16 -6.24 7.75
N ASP A 151 -0.07 -4.91 7.73
CA ASP A 151 -1.18 -3.97 7.70
C ASP A 151 -1.12 -3.11 6.42
N PHE A 152 -2.27 -2.58 5.97
CA PHE A 152 -2.36 -1.61 4.86
C PHE A 152 -2.77 -0.24 5.40
#